data_AF-A0A1F8MYP0-F1
#
_entry.id   AF-A0A1F8MYP0-F1
#
_cell.length_a   1.000
_cell.length_b   1.000
_cell.length_c   1.000
_cell.angle_alpha   90.00
_cell.angle_beta   90.00
_cell.angle_gamma   90.00
#
_symmetry.space_group_name_H-M   'P 1'
#
loop_
_entity.id
_entity.type
_entity.pdbx_description
1 polymer ?
#
loop_
_entity_poly.entity_id
_entity_poly.type
_entity_poly.pdbx_seq_one_letter_code
_entity_poly.pdbx_strand_id
1 'polypeptide(L)'
;MNWYIKVLNSYAVFSGRARRKEYWMFFLFNFIFGLVASFIDLGIGLLTFAAFGFGLLYILYTLAVLVPGLAVAVRRLHDVGKSGWYYLVVLIPIAGAIWFLVLTCTDSQTGDNKYGPNPKEEKESDNSVADRNEAIELAPDSADAYHNRGDAYDQMGEYGKAIADYNKAIELDPNYASAYYNRGCAYGEIGAYDKAVADYNKAIELNPNDSLAYYNRGLAHSKRGEVSKAVSDLVKCIELSTDPELSKDAQQALDEAKRSP
;
A
#
# COMPACT_ATOMS: atom_id res chain seq x y z
N MET A 1 -22.50 0.52 -33.95
CA MET A 1 -22.42 0.73 -35.42
C MET A 1 -22.09 2.18 -35.82
N ASN A 2 -22.65 3.21 -35.17
CA ASN A 2 -22.38 4.62 -35.53
C ASN A 2 -21.00 5.17 -35.15
N TRP A 3 -20.27 4.53 -34.22
CA TRP A 3 -18.88 4.91 -33.91
C TRP A 3 -17.91 4.46 -35.01
N TYR A 4 -18.09 3.23 -35.49
CA TYR A 4 -17.24 2.61 -36.50
C TYR A 4 -17.26 3.36 -37.85
N ILE A 5 -18.42 3.87 -38.26
CA ILE A 5 -18.56 4.66 -39.51
C ILE A 5 -17.89 6.04 -39.38
N LYS A 6 -17.93 6.69 -38.21
CA LYS A 6 -17.23 7.97 -37.97
C LYS A 6 -15.71 7.79 -37.99
N VAL A 7 -15.25 6.68 -37.43
CA VAL A 7 -13.83 6.30 -37.44
C VAL A 7 -13.36 6.08 -38.88
N LEU A 8 -14.09 5.30 -39.68
CA LEU A 8 -13.75 5.03 -41.09
C LEU A 8 -13.74 6.30 -41.98
N ASN A 9 -14.66 7.25 -41.77
CA ASN A 9 -14.71 8.48 -42.57
C ASN A 9 -13.56 9.45 -42.27
N SER A 10 -13.04 9.48 -41.03
CA SER A 10 -11.82 10.23 -40.72
C SER A 10 -10.56 9.58 -41.33
N TYR A 11 -10.56 8.27 -41.54
CA TYR A 11 -9.43 7.55 -42.15
C TYR A 11 -9.33 7.71 -43.67
N ALA A 12 -10.44 7.91 -44.39
CA ALA A 12 -10.43 8.13 -45.84
C ALA A 12 -9.69 9.42 -46.26
N VAL A 13 -9.61 10.42 -45.37
CA VAL A 13 -8.87 11.67 -45.61
C VAL A 13 -7.35 11.45 -45.53
N PHE A 14 -6.89 10.45 -44.76
CA PHE A 14 -5.46 10.17 -44.57
C PHE A 14 -4.87 9.26 -45.66
N SER A 15 -5.68 8.48 -46.38
CA SER A 15 -5.22 7.55 -47.42
C SER A 15 -4.79 8.21 -48.75
N GLY A 16 -4.94 9.53 -48.90
CA GLY A 16 -4.61 10.24 -50.14
C GLY A 16 -3.11 10.41 -50.43
N ARG A 17 -2.21 10.01 -49.51
CA ARG A 17 -0.77 10.30 -49.64
C ARG A 17 0.19 9.17 -49.26
N ALA A 18 -0.28 7.93 -49.14
CA ALA A 18 0.59 6.77 -48.87
C ALA A 18 0.96 6.04 -50.18
N ARG A 19 2.27 5.95 -50.47
CA ARG A 19 2.82 5.23 -51.63
C ARG A 19 2.46 3.74 -51.53
N ARG A 20 2.09 3.15 -52.67
CA ARG A 20 1.59 1.77 -52.90
C ARG A 20 2.42 0.58 -52.35
N LYS A 21 3.51 0.78 -51.60
CA LYS A 21 4.48 -0.28 -51.24
C LYS A 21 4.37 -0.84 -49.82
N GLU A 22 3.53 -0.28 -48.95
CA GLU A 22 3.49 -0.68 -47.52
C GLU A 22 2.22 -1.45 -47.11
N TYR A 23 1.30 -1.69 -48.06
CA TYR A 23 0.04 -2.39 -47.78
C TYR A 23 0.25 -3.83 -47.27
N TRP A 24 1.34 -4.51 -47.66
CA TRP A 24 1.57 -5.88 -47.22
C TRP A 24 1.92 -5.99 -45.73
N MET A 25 2.64 -5.02 -45.16
CA MET A 25 2.88 -4.95 -43.71
C MET A 25 1.60 -4.67 -42.93
N PHE A 26 0.69 -3.88 -43.49
CA PHE A 26 -0.61 -3.62 -42.88
C PHE A 26 -1.51 -4.87 -42.86
N PHE A 27 -1.50 -5.66 -43.95
CA PHE A 27 -2.20 -6.95 -44.01
C PHE A 27 -1.57 -7.99 -43.08
N LEU A 28 -0.23 -8.03 -43.00
CA LEU A 28 0.49 -8.94 -42.11
C LEU A 28 0.22 -8.60 -40.63
N PHE A 29 0.20 -7.31 -40.28
CA PHE A 29 -0.09 -6.84 -38.92
C PHE A 29 -1.52 -7.19 -38.48
N ASN A 30 -2.51 -6.94 -39.34
CA ASN A 30 -3.91 -7.30 -39.04
C ASN A 30 -4.14 -8.81 -39.01
N PHE A 31 -3.42 -9.59 -39.82
CA PHE A 31 -3.46 -11.06 -39.78
C PHE A 31 -2.89 -11.61 -38.46
N ILE A 32 -1.78 -11.05 -37.99
CA ILE A 32 -1.16 -11.44 -36.71
C ILE A 32 -2.08 -11.05 -35.54
N PHE A 33 -2.66 -9.84 -35.54
CA PHE A 33 -3.61 -9.43 -34.50
C PHE A 33 -4.88 -10.28 -34.48
N GLY A 34 -5.39 -10.67 -35.65
CA GLY A 34 -6.55 -11.56 -35.77
C GLY A 34 -6.29 -12.97 -35.22
N LEU A 35 -5.08 -13.50 -35.41
CA LEU A 35 -4.67 -14.78 -34.82
C LEU A 35 -4.53 -14.70 -33.30
N VAL A 36 -3.99 -13.61 -32.77
CA VAL A 36 -3.84 -13.42 -31.32
C VAL A 36 -5.19 -13.33 -30.62
N ALA A 37 -6.18 -12.66 -31.23
CA ALA A 37 -7.53 -12.59 -30.68
C ALA A 37 -8.21 -13.96 -30.57
N SER A 38 -8.02 -14.86 -31.55
CA SER A 38 -8.61 -16.20 -31.53
C SER A 38 -7.91 -17.18 -30.57
N PHE A 39 -6.67 -16.91 -30.15
CA PHE A 39 -5.98 -17.73 -29.14
C PHE A 39 -6.32 -17.37 -27.70
N ILE A 40 -6.78 -16.14 -27.43
CA ILE A 40 -7.23 -15.70 -26.10
C ILE A 40 -8.54 -16.41 -25.70
N ASP A 41 -9.43 -16.68 -26.65
CA ASP A 41 -10.69 -17.40 -26.42
C ASP A 41 -10.51 -18.90 -26.09
N LEU A 42 -9.31 -19.47 -26.33
CA LEU A 42 -8.98 -20.88 -26.09
C LEU A 42 -8.26 -21.13 -24.75
N GLY A 43 -8.05 -20.12 -23.91
CA GLY A 43 -7.56 -20.30 -22.53
C GLY A 43 -6.08 -20.69 -22.39
N ILE A 44 -5.23 -20.46 -23.39
CA ILE A 44 -3.78 -20.78 -23.35
C ILE A 44 -2.97 -19.50 -23.07
N GLY A 45 -3.25 -18.84 -21.94
CA GLY A 45 -2.73 -17.51 -21.62
C GLY A 45 -1.28 -17.44 -21.12
N LEU A 46 -0.73 -18.51 -20.53
CA LEU A 46 0.58 -18.44 -19.85
C LEU A 46 1.80 -18.68 -20.76
N LEU A 47 1.67 -19.53 -21.79
CA LEU A 47 2.78 -19.83 -22.71
C LEU A 47 2.97 -18.76 -23.79
N THR A 48 1.90 -18.03 -24.12
CA THR A 48 1.93 -16.96 -25.13
C THR A 48 2.59 -15.70 -24.58
N PHE A 49 2.32 -15.32 -23.33
CA PHE A 49 2.93 -14.13 -22.71
C PHE A 49 4.46 -14.18 -22.64
N ALA A 50 5.04 -15.34 -22.32
CA ALA A 50 6.48 -15.52 -22.32
C ALA A 50 7.06 -15.38 -23.74
N ALA A 51 6.43 -16.00 -24.74
CA ALA A 51 6.87 -15.90 -26.14
C ALA A 51 6.78 -14.46 -26.70
N PHE A 52 5.77 -13.69 -26.28
CA PHE A 52 5.63 -12.27 -26.66
C PHE A 52 6.66 -11.37 -25.99
N GLY A 53 6.99 -11.60 -24.71
CA GLY A 53 8.05 -10.86 -24.01
C GLY A 53 9.43 -11.09 -24.63
N PHE A 54 9.77 -12.35 -24.94
CA PHE A 54 11.02 -12.68 -25.61
C PHE A 54 11.07 -12.22 -27.07
N GLY A 55 9.95 -12.25 -27.80
CA GLY A 55 9.86 -11.71 -29.15
C GLY A 55 10.09 -10.20 -29.21
N LEU A 56 9.51 -9.45 -28.27
CA LEU A 56 9.71 -8.01 -28.18
C LEU A 56 11.16 -7.66 -27.83
N LEU A 57 11.78 -8.39 -26.89
CA LEU A 57 13.20 -8.23 -26.55
C LEU A 57 14.12 -8.56 -27.74
N TYR A 58 13.80 -9.60 -28.52
CA TYR A 58 14.58 -9.96 -29.70
C TYR A 58 14.46 -8.95 -30.84
N ILE A 59 13.27 -8.36 -31.03
CA ILE A 59 13.05 -7.28 -32.01
C ILE A 59 13.79 -6.00 -31.59
N LEU A 60 13.74 -5.65 -30.30
CA LEU A 60 14.49 -4.50 -29.77
C LEU A 60 16.01 -4.72 -29.87
N TYR A 61 16.49 -5.94 -29.62
CA TYR A 61 17.90 -6.30 -29.77
C TYR A 61 18.36 -6.23 -31.23
N THR A 62 17.58 -6.77 -32.17
CA THR A 62 17.92 -6.71 -33.60
C THR A 62 17.88 -5.28 -34.15
N LEU A 63 16.95 -4.44 -33.68
CA LEU A 63 16.91 -3.01 -34.01
C LEU A 63 18.10 -2.22 -33.42
N ALA A 64 18.55 -2.56 -32.21
CA ALA A 64 19.73 -1.94 -31.59
C ALA A 64 21.04 -2.27 -32.33
N VAL A 65 21.14 -3.48 -32.91
CA VAL A 65 22.30 -3.90 -33.71
C VAL A 65 22.28 -3.26 -35.12
N LEU A 66 21.10 -3.06 -35.71
CA LEU A 66 20.96 -2.51 -37.07
C LEU A 66 21.04 -0.98 -37.16
N VAL A 67 20.80 -0.25 -36.04
CA VAL A 67 20.85 1.22 -36.01
C VAL A 67 21.83 1.70 -34.93
N PRO A 68 23.12 1.84 -35.26
CA PRO A 68 24.11 2.36 -34.32
C PRO A 68 23.78 3.80 -33.93
N GLY A 69 23.47 4.05 -32.66
CA GLY A 69 23.15 5.38 -32.12
C GLY A 69 21.75 5.54 -31.51
N LEU A 70 20.95 4.47 -31.45
CA LEU A 70 19.65 4.50 -30.77
C LEU A 70 19.83 4.61 -29.24
N ALA A 71 19.85 5.84 -28.71
CA ALA A 71 19.90 6.07 -27.26
C ALA A 71 18.50 5.88 -26.64
N VAL A 72 18.28 4.75 -25.95
CA VAL A 72 17.10 4.58 -25.10
C VAL A 72 17.34 5.36 -23.81
N ALA A 73 16.76 6.56 -23.72
CA ALA A 73 16.87 7.40 -22.52
C ALA A 73 15.68 7.13 -21.58
N VAL A 74 15.94 6.50 -20.44
CA VAL A 74 14.99 6.39 -19.33
C VAL A 74 15.14 7.63 -18.46
N ARG A 75 14.21 8.58 -18.54
CA ARG A 75 14.26 9.81 -17.73
C ARG A 75 13.32 9.69 -16.54
N ARG A 76 13.88 9.77 -15.33
CA ARG A 76 13.13 9.87 -14.06
C ARG A 76 12.46 11.24 -14.00
N LEU A 77 11.13 11.30 -14.02
CA LEU A 77 10.40 12.54 -13.70
C LEU A 77 10.32 12.64 -12.18
N HIS A 78 10.84 13.74 -11.62
CA HIS A 78 10.86 13.98 -10.19
C HIS A 78 9.56 14.70 -9.76
N ASP A 79 8.95 14.15 -8.71
CA ASP A 79 7.97 14.73 -7.78
C ASP A 79 6.65 15.30 -8.33
N VAL A 80 5.60 14.47 -8.21
CA VAL A 80 4.28 14.95 -7.77
C VAL A 80 3.83 13.99 -6.67
N GLY A 81 3.64 14.53 -5.47
CA GLY A 81 3.50 13.77 -4.23
C GLY A 81 2.41 12.69 -4.22
N LYS A 82 2.67 11.69 -3.37
CA LYS A 82 1.71 10.76 -2.74
C LYS A 82 0.95 9.76 -3.63
N SER A 83 1.47 9.41 -4.80
CA SER A 83 1.08 8.12 -5.43
C SER A 83 2.23 7.57 -6.27
N GLY A 84 2.63 6.33 -6.00
CA GLY A 84 3.79 5.66 -6.60
C GLY A 84 3.59 5.25 -8.05
N TRP A 85 3.34 6.20 -8.95
CA TRP A 85 3.26 5.94 -10.38
C TRP A 85 4.65 6.05 -11.02
N TYR A 86 5.15 4.93 -11.55
CA TYR A 86 6.36 4.92 -12.36
C TYR A 86 6.01 5.16 -13.82
N TYR A 87 6.51 6.24 -14.41
CA TYR A 87 6.36 6.51 -15.85
C TYR A 87 7.60 6.06 -16.60
N LEU A 88 7.47 5.04 -17.46
CA LEU A 88 8.49 4.70 -18.45
C LEU A 88 8.11 5.37 -19.78
N VAL A 89 8.80 6.46 -20.13
CA VAL A 89 8.61 7.14 -21.41
C VAL A 89 9.71 6.70 -22.37
N VAL A 90 9.36 5.96 -23.41
CA VAL A 90 10.29 5.57 -24.48
C VAL A 90 10.05 6.46 -25.69
N LEU A 91 11.03 7.29 -26.05
CA LEU A 91 10.97 8.18 -27.21
C LEU A 91 11.53 7.47 -28.44
N ILE A 92 10.67 7.19 -29.43
CA ILE A 92 11.09 6.59 -30.70
C ILE A 92 10.84 7.62 -31.82
N PRO A 93 11.89 8.21 -32.41
CA PRO A 93 11.71 9.13 -33.52
C PRO A 93 11.57 8.34 -34.82
N ILE A 94 10.37 8.33 -35.41
CA ILE A 94 10.15 7.87 -36.79
C ILE A 94 9.48 9.00 -37.56
N ALA A 95 10.14 9.45 -38.63
CA ALA A 95 9.57 10.30 -39.68
C ALA A 95 8.83 11.58 -39.21
N GLY A 96 9.38 12.33 -38.26
CA GLY A 96 8.97 13.71 -37.97
C GLY A 96 7.73 13.88 -37.08
N ALA A 97 7.23 12.83 -36.43
CA ALA A 97 6.19 12.96 -35.40
C ALA A 97 6.58 12.19 -34.12
N ILE A 98 6.45 12.85 -32.96
CA ILE A 98 6.69 12.24 -31.65
C ILE A 98 5.41 11.54 -31.20
N TRP A 99 5.47 10.21 -31.03
CA TRP A 99 4.39 9.44 -30.43
C TRP A 99 4.67 9.19 -28.94
N PHE A 100 3.67 9.47 -28.10
CA PHE A 100 3.70 9.16 -26.67
C PHE A 100 3.02 7.81 -26.44
N LEU A 101 3.78 6.81 -25.99
CA LEU A 101 3.21 5.60 -25.39
C LEU A 101 3.46 5.67 -23.89
N VAL A 102 2.39 5.87 -23.12
CA VAL A 102 2.42 5.84 -21.66
C VAL A 102 1.95 4.46 -21.23
N LEU A 103 2.87 3.64 -20.73
CA LEU A 103 2.52 2.41 -20.03
C LEU A 103 2.34 2.76 -18.54
N THR A 104 1.14 2.56 -18.03
CA THR A 104 0.84 2.69 -16.61
C THR A 104 0.96 1.32 -15.97
N CYS A 105 1.91 1.15 -15.06
CA CYS A 105 1.89 0.03 -14.12
C CYS A 105 1.30 0.56 -12.81
N THR A 106 0.17 0.02 -12.37
CA THR A 106 -0.41 0.32 -11.06
C THR A 106 0.24 -0.58 -10.03
N ASP A 107 0.94 0.00 -9.08
CA ASP A 107 1.31 -0.68 -7.83
C ASP A 107 0.13 -0.45 -6.85
N SER A 108 -0.60 -1.50 -6.49
CA SER A 108 -1.67 -1.43 -5.49
C SER A 108 -1.04 -1.30 -4.10
N GLN A 109 -0.70 -0.08 -3.69
CA GLN A 109 -0.14 0.19 -2.37
C GLN A 109 -1.29 0.55 -1.41
N THR A 110 -1.84 -0.46 -0.74
CA THR A 110 -2.32 -0.32 0.65
C THR A 110 -1.09 -0.14 1.55
N GLY A 111 -1.21 0.73 2.56
CA GLY A 111 -0.10 1.32 3.30
C GLY A 111 0.98 0.36 3.83
N ASP A 112 2.22 0.78 3.61
CA ASP A 112 3.42 0.64 4.44
C ASP A 112 3.50 -0.55 5.43
N ASN A 113 3.75 -1.75 4.90
CA ASN A 113 4.64 -2.70 5.57
C ASN A 113 5.56 -3.34 4.50
N LYS A 114 6.87 -3.15 4.63
CA LYS A 114 7.87 -3.45 3.56
C LYS A 114 8.15 -4.94 3.37
N TYR A 115 7.48 -5.78 4.14
CA TYR A 115 7.34 -7.21 3.96
C TYR A 115 5.84 -7.48 4.08
N GLY A 116 5.20 -7.98 3.02
CA GLY A 116 3.86 -8.58 3.19
C GLY A 116 3.96 -9.70 4.23
N PRO A 117 2.88 -9.97 5.00
CA PRO A 117 2.93 -10.99 6.04
C PRO A 117 3.50 -12.27 5.43
N ASN A 118 4.58 -12.77 6.03
CA ASN A 118 5.22 -13.98 5.55
C ASN A 118 4.14 -15.09 5.57
N PRO A 119 3.98 -15.94 4.55
CA PRO A 119 3.01 -17.03 4.59
C PRO A 119 3.15 -17.94 5.83
N LYS A 120 4.33 -17.93 6.46
CA LYS A 120 4.56 -18.54 7.77
C LYS A 120 3.93 -17.75 8.92
N GLU A 121 4.06 -16.42 8.95
CA GLU A 121 3.48 -15.54 9.97
C GLU A 121 1.95 -15.50 9.87
N GLU A 122 1.38 -15.46 8.66
CA GLU A 122 -0.07 -15.53 8.46
C GLU A 122 -0.62 -16.87 8.99
N LYS A 123 0.07 -17.98 8.68
CA LYS A 123 -0.31 -19.32 9.16
C LYS A 123 -0.09 -19.51 10.67
N GLU A 124 0.99 -18.97 11.21
CA GLU A 124 1.26 -18.99 12.66
C GLU A 124 0.27 -18.10 13.41
N SER A 125 -0.13 -16.96 12.84
CA SER A 125 -1.12 -16.06 13.42
C SER A 125 -2.53 -16.66 13.38
N ASP A 126 -2.94 -17.26 12.25
CA ASP A 126 -4.21 -17.99 12.13
C ASP A 126 -4.31 -19.13 13.14
N ASN A 127 -3.24 -19.93 13.27
CA ASN A 127 -3.16 -20.98 14.29
C ASN A 127 -3.22 -20.39 15.70
N SER A 128 -2.52 -19.29 15.95
CA SER A 128 -2.50 -18.64 17.26
C SER A 128 -3.87 -18.07 17.66
N VAL A 129 -4.66 -17.58 16.70
CA VAL A 129 -6.05 -17.18 16.95
C VAL A 129 -6.93 -18.39 17.25
N ALA A 130 -6.76 -19.50 16.53
CA ALA A 130 -7.50 -20.74 16.79
C ALA A 130 -7.21 -21.29 18.19
N ASP A 131 -5.94 -21.35 18.60
CA ASP A 131 -5.53 -21.78 19.93
C ASP A 131 -6.09 -20.87 21.04
N ARG A 132 -6.14 -19.55 20.79
CA ARG A 132 -6.73 -18.57 21.72
C ARG A 132 -8.25 -18.67 21.78
N ASN A 133 -8.93 -19.08 20.72
CA ASN A 133 -10.37 -19.37 20.73
C ASN A 133 -10.67 -20.55 21.64
N GLU A 134 -9.89 -21.63 21.55
CA GLU A 134 -10.04 -22.80 22.44
C GLU A 134 -9.79 -22.41 23.91
N ALA A 135 -8.81 -21.54 24.19
CA ALA A 135 -8.59 -21.01 25.53
C ALA A 135 -9.79 -20.23 26.10
N ILE A 136 -10.50 -19.47 25.25
CA ILE A 136 -11.72 -18.75 25.64
C ILE A 136 -12.88 -19.72 25.87
N GLU A 137 -12.98 -20.81 25.11
CA GLU A 137 -14.01 -21.84 25.35
C GLU A 137 -13.79 -22.55 26.70
N LEU A 138 -12.54 -22.72 27.12
CA LEU A 138 -12.17 -23.33 28.40
C LEU A 138 -12.31 -22.36 29.58
N ALA A 139 -12.14 -21.05 29.35
CA ALA A 139 -12.23 -20.01 30.37
C ALA A 139 -12.88 -18.72 29.82
N PRO A 140 -14.21 -18.69 29.65
CA PRO A 140 -14.92 -17.59 28.99
C PRO A 140 -14.94 -16.28 29.80
N ASP A 141 -14.51 -16.31 31.06
CA ASP A 141 -14.46 -15.13 31.94
C ASP A 141 -13.03 -14.60 32.12
N SER A 142 -12.07 -15.05 31.29
CA SER A 142 -10.68 -14.60 31.37
C SER A 142 -10.44 -13.35 30.54
N ALA A 143 -10.25 -12.20 31.20
CA ALA A 143 -9.86 -10.95 30.57
C ALA A 143 -8.57 -11.11 29.72
N ASP A 144 -7.59 -11.84 30.24
CA ASP A 144 -6.32 -12.13 29.55
C ASP A 144 -6.52 -12.91 28.25
N ALA A 145 -7.47 -13.84 28.22
CA ALA A 145 -7.73 -14.64 27.02
C ALA A 145 -8.27 -13.77 25.87
N TYR A 146 -9.22 -12.89 26.17
CA TYR A 146 -9.72 -11.91 25.19
C TYR A 146 -8.64 -10.91 24.80
N HIS A 147 -7.87 -10.38 25.75
CA HIS A 147 -6.76 -9.48 25.45
C HIS A 147 -5.76 -10.13 24.47
N ASN A 148 -5.32 -11.35 24.77
CA ASN A 148 -4.35 -12.06 23.93
C ASN A 148 -4.89 -12.36 22.53
N ARG A 149 -6.19 -12.63 22.39
CA ARG A 149 -6.82 -12.79 21.07
C ARG A 149 -6.96 -11.46 20.34
N GLY A 150 -7.25 -10.38 21.07
CA GLY A 150 -7.20 -9.02 20.55
C GLY A 150 -5.83 -8.69 19.96
N ASP A 151 -4.75 -8.97 20.69
CA ASP A 151 -3.36 -8.79 20.24
C ASP A 151 -3.05 -9.60 18.97
N ALA A 152 -3.64 -10.80 18.85
CA ALA A 152 -3.53 -11.62 17.66
C ALA A 152 -4.14 -10.94 16.44
N TYR A 153 -5.38 -10.47 16.59
CA TYR A 153 -6.10 -9.80 15.51
C TYR A 153 -5.44 -8.47 15.14
N ASP A 154 -4.87 -7.76 16.11
CA ASP A 154 -4.12 -6.52 15.88
C ASP A 154 -2.89 -6.78 15.00
N GLN A 155 -2.12 -7.83 15.31
CA GLN A 155 -0.97 -8.26 14.49
C GLN A 155 -1.36 -8.71 13.07
N MET A 156 -2.60 -9.17 12.88
CA MET A 156 -3.16 -9.50 11.56
C MET A 156 -3.71 -8.28 10.81
N GLY A 157 -3.72 -7.10 11.42
CA GLY A 157 -4.37 -5.90 10.87
C GLY A 157 -5.90 -5.94 10.92
N GLU A 158 -6.48 -6.92 11.62
CA GLU A 158 -7.92 -7.09 11.82
C GLU A 158 -8.42 -6.23 12.99
N TYR A 159 -8.12 -4.93 12.96
CA TYR A 159 -8.32 -3.99 14.06
C TYR A 159 -9.76 -3.97 14.61
N GLY A 160 -10.76 -4.18 13.74
CA GLY A 160 -12.16 -4.25 14.18
C GLY A 160 -12.45 -5.42 15.12
N LYS A 161 -11.85 -6.60 14.86
CA LYS A 161 -11.95 -7.77 15.74
C LYS A 161 -11.13 -7.56 17.00
N ALA A 162 -9.92 -7.00 16.88
CA ALA A 162 -9.07 -6.66 18.01
C ALA A 162 -9.80 -5.75 19.02
N ILE A 163 -10.43 -4.68 18.53
CA ILE A 163 -11.22 -3.76 19.36
C ILE A 163 -12.37 -4.47 20.07
N ALA A 164 -13.07 -5.39 19.41
CA ALA A 164 -14.17 -6.14 20.02
C ALA A 164 -13.67 -7.02 21.17
N ASP A 165 -12.51 -7.66 21.00
CA ASP A 165 -11.89 -8.49 22.03
C ASP A 165 -11.33 -7.66 23.18
N TYR A 166 -10.65 -6.54 22.91
CA TYR A 166 -10.21 -5.63 23.96
C TYR A 166 -11.40 -5.04 24.75
N ASN A 167 -12.52 -4.73 24.08
CA ASN A 167 -13.75 -4.33 24.77
C ASN A 167 -14.18 -5.41 25.76
N LYS A 168 -14.16 -6.68 25.34
CA LYS A 168 -14.56 -7.78 26.21
C LYS A 168 -13.61 -7.97 27.38
N ALA A 169 -12.30 -7.85 27.15
CA ALA A 169 -11.31 -7.87 28.21
C ALA A 169 -11.56 -6.75 29.25
N ILE A 170 -11.88 -5.53 28.78
CA ILE A 170 -12.18 -4.38 29.65
C ILE A 170 -13.52 -4.54 30.40
N GLU A 171 -14.52 -5.18 29.80
CA GLU A 171 -15.78 -5.51 30.49
C GLU A 171 -15.54 -6.47 31.67
N LEU A 172 -14.61 -7.42 31.50
CA LEU A 172 -14.27 -8.42 32.50
C LEU A 172 -13.33 -7.85 33.58
N ASP A 173 -12.34 -7.03 33.18
CA ASP A 173 -11.47 -6.28 34.09
C ASP A 173 -11.36 -4.79 33.69
N PRO A 174 -12.13 -3.91 34.35
CA PRO A 174 -12.08 -2.47 34.10
C PRO A 174 -10.78 -1.77 34.50
N ASN A 175 -9.86 -2.47 35.19
CA ASN A 175 -8.55 -1.93 35.58
C ASN A 175 -7.42 -2.47 34.69
N TYR A 176 -7.75 -3.14 33.59
CA TYR A 176 -6.75 -3.72 32.69
C TYR A 176 -6.10 -2.66 31.79
N ALA A 177 -5.06 -2.00 32.30
CA ALA A 177 -4.37 -0.90 31.64
C ALA A 177 -3.89 -1.24 30.21
N SER A 178 -3.30 -2.43 30.01
CA SER A 178 -2.80 -2.88 28.70
C SER A 178 -3.93 -3.03 27.67
N ALA A 179 -5.10 -3.51 28.07
CA ALA A 179 -6.26 -3.63 27.17
C ALA A 179 -6.74 -2.25 26.69
N TYR A 180 -6.75 -1.24 27.56
CA TYR A 180 -7.03 0.14 27.14
C TYR A 180 -5.95 0.66 26.18
N TYR A 181 -4.67 0.48 26.50
CA TYR A 181 -3.59 0.93 25.64
C TYR A 181 -3.65 0.29 24.25
N ASN A 182 -3.77 -1.04 24.16
CA ASN A 182 -3.83 -1.76 22.89
C ASN A 182 -5.09 -1.42 22.09
N ARG A 183 -6.25 -1.25 22.74
CA ARG A 183 -7.46 -0.74 22.06
C ARG A 183 -7.26 0.67 21.53
N GLY A 184 -6.55 1.52 22.27
CA GLY A 184 -6.15 2.85 21.84
C GLY A 184 -5.28 2.82 20.58
N CYS A 185 -4.30 1.91 20.52
CA CYS A 185 -3.47 1.66 19.33
C CYS A 185 -4.31 1.24 18.14
N ALA A 186 -5.17 0.23 18.29
CA ALA A 186 -6.07 -0.22 17.23
C ALA A 186 -7.00 0.91 16.75
N TYR A 187 -7.49 1.78 17.65
CA TYR A 187 -8.25 2.97 17.26
C TYR A 187 -7.41 3.99 16.48
N GLY A 188 -6.14 4.16 16.85
CA GLY A 188 -5.18 5.01 16.12
C GLY A 188 -4.96 4.54 14.69
N GLU A 189 -4.81 3.23 14.50
CA GLU A 189 -4.61 2.60 13.18
C GLU A 189 -5.81 2.81 12.24
N ILE A 190 -7.04 2.73 12.76
CA ILE A 190 -8.25 3.02 11.97
C ILE A 190 -8.58 4.53 11.88
N GLY A 191 -7.73 5.41 12.41
CA GLY A 191 -7.89 6.86 12.38
C GLY A 191 -8.92 7.43 13.36
N ALA A 192 -9.42 6.62 14.29
CA ALA A 192 -10.38 7.03 15.33
C ALA A 192 -9.67 7.70 16.53
N TYR A 193 -8.93 8.77 16.27
CA TYR A 193 -8.02 9.39 17.25
C TYR A 193 -8.71 9.91 18.52
N ASP A 194 -9.98 10.33 18.45
CA ASP A 194 -10.73 10.75 19.66
C ASP A 194 -10.93 9.59 20.63
N LYS A 195 -11.22 8.38 20.12
CA LYS A 195 -11.37 7.17 20.93
C LYS A 195 -10.01 6.70 21.44
N ALA A 196 -8.98 6.74 20.58
CA ALA A 196 -7.62 6.40 20.96
C ALA A 196 -7.14 7.25 22.15
N VAL A 197 -7.32 8.57 22.09
CA VAL A 197 -6.95 9.48 23.20
C VAL A 197 -7.71 9.16 24.49
N ALA A 198 -9.00 8.85 24.41
CA ALA A 198 -9.78 8.48 25.59
C ALA A 198 -9.25 7.20 26.25
N ASP A 199 -8.88 6.21 25.44
CA ASP A 199 -8.31 4.95 25.92
C ASP A 199 -6.90 5.12 26.48
N TYR A 200 -6.05 5.90 25.82
CA TYR A 200 -4.72 6.23 26.36
C TYR A 200 -4.81 7.01 27.67
N ASN A 201 -5.77 7.93 27.81
CA ASN A 201 -6.03 8.60 29.09
C ASN A 201 -6.34 7.57 30.18
N LYS A 202 -7.17 6.57 29.88
CA LYS A 202 -7.53 5.55 30.85
C LYS A 202 -6.36 4.64 31.21
N ALA A 203 -5.57 4.25 30.21
CA ALA A 203 -4.34 3.48 30.43
C ALA A 203 -3.36 4.24 31.32
N ILE A 204 -3.18 5.54 31.11
CA ILE A 204 -2.30 6.41 31.91
C ILE A 204 -2.84 6.62 33.33
N GLU A 205 -4.16 6.74 33.51
CA GLU A 205 -4.77 6.78 34.85
C GLU A 205 -4.44 5.52 35.67
N LEU A 206 -4.46 4.36 35.03
CA LEU A 206 -4.19 3.07 35.65
C LEU A 206 -2.68 2.80 35.81
N ASN A 207 -1.86 3.25 34.85
CA ASN A 207 -0.41 3.16 34.87
C ASN A 207 0.25 4.50 34.49
N PRO A 208 0.50 5.39 35.46
CA PRO A 208 1.05 6.72 35.21
C PRO A 208 2.51 6.75 34.72
N ASN A 209 3.21 5.62 34.73
CA ASN A 209 4.61 5.53 34.32
C ASN A 209 4.77 4.90 32.92
N ASP A 210 3.67 4.68 32.20
CA ASP A 210 3.71 4.10 30.85
C ASP A 210 4.17 5.14 29.81
N SER A 211 5.46 5.14 29.50
CA SER A 211 6.04 6.05 28.51
C SER A 211 5.47 5.84 27.10
N LEU A 212 5.11 4.60 26.73
CA LEU A 212 4.52 4.30 25.42
C LEU A 212 3.11 4.88 25.30
N ALA A 213 2.31 4.80 26.36
CA ALA A 213 0.98 5.40 26.37
C ALA A 213 1.05 6.93 26.20
N TYR A 214 2.01 7.61 26.83
CA TYR A 214 2.26 9.03 26.59
C TYR A 214 2.71 9.32 25.15
N TYR A 215 3.63 8.51 24.60
CA TYR A 215 4.09 8.67 23.23
C TYR A 215 2.93 8.60 22.23
N ASN A 216 2.15 7.52 22.29
CA ASN A 216 1.06 7.28 21.34
C ASN A 216 -0.09 8.28 21.52
N ARG A 217 -0.40 8.69 22.76
CA ARG A 217 -1.35 9.78 23.00
C ARG A 217 -0.87 11.11 22.41
N GLY A 218 0.42 11.40 22.55
CA GLY A 218 1.05 12.58 21.95
C GLY A 218 0.94 12.58 20.42
N LEU A 219 1.21 11.45 19.77
CA LEU A 219 1.00 11.29 18.33
C LEU A 219 -0.47 11.48 17.94
N ALA A 220 -1.41 10.88 18.67
CA ALA A 220 -2.84 11.03 18.41
C ALA A 220 -3.31 12.49 18.57
N HIS A 221 -2.80 13.22 19.57
CA HIS A 221 -3.04 14.66 19.72
C HIS A 221 -2.49 15.45 18.54
N SER A 222 -1.30 15.12 18.05
CA SER A 222 -0.70 15.75 16.87
C SER A 222 -1.58 15.55 15.63
N LYS A 223 -2.09 14.33 15.40
CA LYS A 223 -3.03 14.04 14.30
C LYS A 223 -4.36 14.80 14.41
N ARG A 224 -4.79 15.13 15.64
CA ARG A 224 -5.97 15.96 15.93
C ARG A 224 -5.69 17.47 15.84
N GLY A 225 -4.44 17.89 15.61
CA GLY A 225 -4.03 19.30 15.60
C GLY A 225 -3.87 19.91 17.00
N GLU A 226 -3.91 19.11 18.06
CA GLU A 226 -3.78 19.57 19.45
C GLU A 226 -2.29 19.64 19.85
N VAL A 227 -1.51 20.47 19.15
CA VAL A 227 -0.04 20.52 19.26
C VAL A 227 0.44 20.73 20.70
N SER A 228 -0.20 21.61 21.48
CA SER A 228 0.20 21.87 22.86
C SER A 228 0.11 20.63 23.75
N LYS A 229 -0.91 19.77 23.55
CA LYS A 229 -1.06 18.53 24.31
C LYS A 229 -0.06 17.48 23.84
N ALA A 230 0.12 17.39 22.51
CA ALA A 230 1.13 16.50 21.92
C ALA A 230 2.53 16.77 22.48
N VAL A 231 2.95 18.04 22.55
CA VAL A 231 4.24 18.46 23.12
C VAL A 231 4.35 18.04 24.59
N SER A 232 3.30 18.27 25.40
CA SER A 232 3.30 17.88 26.81
C SER A 232 3.49 16.38 27.00
N ASP A 233 2.80 15.58 26.20
CA ASP A 233 2.85 14.11 26.30
C ASP A 233 4.18 13.55 25.82
N LEU A 234 4.73 14.08 24.73
CA LEU A 234 6.02 13.65 24.21
C LEU A 234 7.17 13.98 25.17
N VAL A 235 7.12 15.14 25.84
CA VAL A 235 8.06 15.48 26.92
C VAL A 235 7.92 14.49 28.08
N LYS A 236 6.69 14.16 28.48
CA LYS A 236 6.45 13.19 29.55
C LYS A 236 6.96 11.80 29.20
N CYS A 237 6.80 11.36 27.94
CA CYS A 237 7.38 10.12 27.45
C CYS A 237 8.91 10.11 27.62
N ILE A 238 9.60 11.17 27.19
CA ILE A 238 11.07 11.27 27.29
C ILE A 238 11.53 11.26 28.76
N GLU A 239 10.80 11.92 29.66
CA GLU A 239 11.12 11.92 31.10
C GLU A 239 10.98 10.54 31.74
N LEU A 240 10.00 9.74 31.29
CA LEU A 240 9.68 8.44 31.88
C LEU A 240 10.40 7.27 31.19
N SER A 241 10.82 7.44 29.93
CA SER A 241 11.36 6.37 29.11
C SER A 241 12.70 5.88 29.66
N THR A 242 12.80 4.57 29.84
CA THR A 242 14.08 3.88 30.07
C THR A 242 14.73 3.40 28.78
N ASP A 243 13.99 3.44 27.65
CA ASP A 243 14.44 3.01 26.34
C ASP A 243 15.02 4.20 25.54
N PRO A 244 16.32 4.16 25.17
CA PRO A 244 16.94 5.21 24.37
C PRO A 244 16.31 5.40 22.99
N GLU A 245 15.85 4.34 22.32
CA GLU A 245 15.27 4.46 20.97
C GLU A 245 13.89 5.14 21.04
N LEU A 246 13.02 4.72 21.97
CA LEU A 246 11.75 5.40 22.22
C LEU A 246 11.95 6.88 22.55
N SER A 247 12.98 7.20 23.36
CA SER A 247 13.27 8.59 23.74
C SER A 247 13.68 9.43 22.53
N LYS A 248 14.43 8.84 21.61
CA LYS A 248 14.86 9.47 20.36
C LYS A 248 13.69 9.67 19.41
N ASP A 249 12.82 8.69 19.26
CA ASP A 249 11.61 8.78 18.44
C ASP A 249 10.63 9.81 18.99
N ALA A 250 10.47 9.86 20.31
CA ALA A 250 9.69 10.89 21.00
C ALA A 250 10.29 12.28 20.81
N GLN A 251 11.62 12.42 20.86
CA GLN A 251 12.30 13.69 20.63
C GLN A 251 12.14 14.17 19.17
N GLN A 252 12.20 13.27 18.20
CA GLN A 252 11.94 13.59 16.80
C GLN A 252 10.49 14.08 16.62
N ALA A 253 9.52 13.33 17.13
CA ALA A 253 8.11 13.71 17.08
C ALA A 253 7.84 15.06 17.77
N LEU A 254 8.56 15.34 18.86
CA LEU A 254 8.47 16.60 19.60
C LEU A 254 8.97 17.79 18.75
N ASP A 255 10.08 17.60 18.04
CA ASP A 255 10.63 18.62 17.14
C ASP A 255 9.70 18.87 15.94
N GLU A 256 9.09 17.82 15.40
CA GLU A 256 8.10 17.92 14.32
C GLU A 256 6.82 18.65 14.78
N ALA A 257 6.32 18.33 15.97
CA ALA A 257 5.17 19.00 16.57
C ALA A 257 5.41 20.50 16.75
N LYS A 258 6.62 20.90 17.18
CA LYS A 258 7.00 22.32 17.35
C LYS A 258 7.20 23.08 16.03
N ARG A 259 7.54 22.38 14.95
CA ARG A 259 7.73 22.98 13.62
C ARG A 259 6.43 23.18 12.85
N SER A 260 5.35 22.54 13.29
CA SER A 260 4.04 22.67 12.67
C SER A 260 3.42 24.02 13.07
N PRO A 261 3.15 24.94 12.12
CA PRO A 261 2.69 26.31 12.39
C PRO A 261 1.24 26.39 12.86
#